data_AF-A0A927NQ22-F1
#
_entry.id   AF-A0A927NQ22-F1
#
_cell.length_a   1.000
_cell.length_b   1.000
_cell.length_c   1.000
_cell.angle_alpha   90.00
_cell.angle_beta   90.00
_cell.angle_gamma   90.00
#
_symmetry.space_group_name_H-M   'P 1'
#
loop_
_entity.id
_entity.type
_entity.pdbx_description
1 polymer ?
#
loop_
_entity_poly.entity_id
_entity_poly.type
_entity_poly.pdbx_seq_one_letter_code
_entity_poly.pdbx_strand_id
1 'polypeptide(L)'
;MNKYQNNELVEEMDAIILLNDNYVNEGLFQGYIGVVMENLIAERGFIVADFYNPFTGKSIQPVIEIKQEDFRVISGSVADQKLVKEFKDLFRK
;
A
#
# COMPACT_ATOMS: atom_id res chain seq x y z
N MET A 1 -11.08 14.48 -10.64
CA MET A 1 -9.90 13.71 -10.22
C MET A 1 -10.39 12.69 -9.21
N ASN A 2 -9.90 11.45 -9.24
CA ASN A 2 -10.24 10.43 -8.25
C ASN A 2 -8.98 9.96 -7.51
N LYS A 3 -9.15 9.11 -6.50
CA LYS A 3 -8.05 8.59 -5.68
C LYS A 3 -6.99 7.78 -6.42
N TYR A 4 -7.30 7.31 -7.63
CA TYR A 4 -6.35 6.61 -8.51
C TYR A 4 -5.47 7.57 -9.31
N GLN A 5 -5.77 8.87 -9.25
CA GLN A 5 -5.01 9.95 -9.92
C GLN A 5 -4.46 10.96 -8.91
N ASN A 6 -5.13 11.15 -7.77
CA ASN A 6 -4.68 12.00 -6.67
C ASN A 6 -4.74 11.23 -5.35
N ASN A 7 -3.58 10.89 -4.79
CA ASN A 7 -3.46 10.15 -3.54
C ASN A 7 -4.03 10.89 -2.32
N GLU A 8 -4.21 12.22 -2.37
CA GLU A 8 -4.86 12.98 -1.27
C GLU A 8 -6.29 12.50 -0.99
N LEU A 9 -6.94 11.92 -2.01
CA LEU A 9 -8.32 11.42 -1.94
C LEU A 9 -8.42 9.97 -1.45
N VAL A 10 -7.31 9.38 -0.97
CA VAL A 10 -7.33 8.02 -0.42
C VAL A 10 -8.17 7.94 0.84
N GLU A 11 -8.90 6.84 1.00
CA GLU A 11 -9.80 6.60 2.12
C GLU A 11 -9.25 5.48 3.00
N GLU A 12 -9.71 5.43 4.26
CA GLU A 12 -9.44 4.27 5.12
C GLU A 12 -9.91 2.98 4.44
N MET A 13 -9.19 1.89 4.69
CA MET A 13 -9.40 0.57 4.10
C MET A 13 -9.06 0.45 2.61
N ASP A 14 -8.62 1.53 1.95
CA ASP A 14 -8.11 1.42 0.59
C ASP A 14 -6.83 0.60 0.52
N ALA A 15 -6.75 -0.25 -0.50
CA ALA A 15 -5.53 -0.98 -0.80
C ALA A 15 -4.56 -0.06 -1.57
N ILE A 16 -3.32 -0.03 -1.12
CA ILE A 16 -2.23 0.74 -1.72
C ILE A 16 -1.11 -0.20 -2.17
N ILE A 17 -0.32 0.25 -3.13
CA ILE A 17 0.91 -0.43 -3.54
C ILE A 17 2.10 0.53 -3.41
N LEU A 18 3.21 0.04 -2.84
CA LEU A 18 4.45 0.79 -2.75
C LEU A 18 5.12 0.94 -4.12
N LEU A 19 5.63 2.13 -4.40
CA LEU A 19 6.25 2.49 -5.68
C LEU A 19 7.77 2.42 -5.67
N ASN A 20 8.40 2.30 -4.49
CA ASN A 20 9.84 2.27 -4.32
C ASN A 20 10.25 1.48 -3.07
N ASP A 21 11.57 1.39 -2.85
CA ASP A 21 12.23 0.64 -1.79
C ASP A 21 12.64 1.51 -0.58
N ASN A 22 11.98 2.66 -0.37
CA ASN A 22 12.30 3.56 0.75
C ASN A 22 12.11 2.90 2.13
N TYR A 23 11.32 1.83 2.20
CA TYR A 23 10.89 1.15 3.43
C TYR A 23 11.51 -0.26 3.60
N VAL A 24 12.61 -0.53 2.92
CA VAL A 24 13.27 -1.86 2.94
C VAL A 24 13.79 -2.21 4.34
N ASN A 25 14.21 -1.23 5.13
CA ASN A 25 14.70 -1.46 6.50
C ASN A 25 13.56 -1.92 7.43
N GLU A 26 12.32 -1.60 7.07
CA GLU A 26 11.08 -1.98 7.73
C GLU A 26 10.51 -3.29 7.17
N GLY A 27 11.22 -3.93 6.23
CA GLY A 27 10.83 -5.19 5.59
C GLY A 27 9.81 -5.02 4.47
N LEU A 28 9.62 -3.80 3.96
CA LEU A 28 8.68 -3.48 2.89
C LEU A 28 9.42 -3.12 1.60
N PHE A 29 9.08 -3.80 0.52
CA PHE A 29 9.72 -3.64 -0.78
C PHE A 29 8.75 -3.01 -1.78
N GLN A 30 9.29 -2.42 -2.85
CA GLN A 30 8.49 -1.97 -3.98
C GLN A 30 7.52 -3.08 -4.44
N GLY A 31 6.27 -2.70 -4.68
CA GLY A 31 5.22 -3.63 -5.08
C GLY A 31 4.52 -4.33 -3.91
N TYR A 32 4.94 -4.11 -2.66
CA TYR A 32 4.19 -4.58 -1.51
C TYR A 32 2.86 -3.86 -1.39
N ILE A 33 1.83 -4.61 -0.99
CA ILE A 33 0.46 -4.12 -0.90
C ILE A 33 0.08 -4.00 0.57
N GLY A 34 -0.39 -2.83 0.94
CA GLY A 34 -0.88 -2.49 2.27
C GLY A 34 -2.30 -1.97 2.22
N VAL A 35 -2.85 -1.69 3.39
CA VAL A 35 -4.17 -1.08 3.57
C VAL A 35 -4.02 0.20 4.36
N VAL A 36 -4.70 1.26 3.92
CA VAL A 36 -4.73 2.54 4.61
C VAL A 36 -5.51 2.41 5.91
N MET A 37 -4.89 2.84 7.00
CA MET A 37 -5.49 2.93 8.32
C MET A 37 -5.98 4.35 8.62
N GLU A 38 -5.25 5.36 8.14
CA GLU A 38 -5.60 6.77 8.34
C GLU A 38 -4.96 7.62 7.22
N ASN A 39 -5.67 8.63 6.72
CA ASN A 39 -5.15 9.59 5.74
C ASN A 39 -4.80 10.92 6.43
N LEU A 40 -3.50 11.23 6.50
CA LEU A 40 -2.98 12.47 7.10
C LEU A 40 -2.26 13.35 6.07
N ILE A 41 -2.52 13.16 4.77
CA ILE A 41 -1.76 13.82 3.70
C ILE A 41 -1.90 15.35 3.77
N ALA A 42 -3.13 15.86 3.94
CA ALA A 42 -3.38 17.30 3.97
C ALA A 42 -2.66 18.02 5.12
N GLU A 43 -2.44 17.33 6.24
CA GLU A 43 -1.84 17.90 7.45
C GLU A 43 -0.33 17.62 7.54
N ARG A 44 0.10 16.44 7.09
CA ARG A 44 1.45 15.90 7.36
C ARG A 44 2.15 15.29 6.14
N GLY A 45 1.47 15.14 5.01
CA GLY A 45 2.04 14.62 3.76
C GLY A 45 2.19 13.10 3.69
N PHE A 46 1.57 12.35 4.61
CA PHE A 46 1.63 10.89 4.63
C PHE A 46 0.31 10.24 5.03
N ILE A 47 0.21 8.93 4.81
CA ILE A 47 -0.83 8.07 5.35
C ILE A 47 -0.25 7.14 6.40
N VAL A 48 -1.10 6.61 7.27
CA VAL A 48 -0.77 5.47 8.11
C VAL A 48 -1.30 4.21 7.42
N ALA A 49 -0.48 3.18 7.28
CA ALA A 49 -0.85 1.93 6.62
C ALA A 49 -0.41 0.69 7.42
N ASP A 50 -1.12 -0.43 7.20
CA ASP A 50 -0.73 -1.76 7.69
C ASP A 50 -0.43 -2.66 6.49
N PHE A 51 0.64 -3.45 6.60
CA PHE A 51 1.05 -4.41 5.59
C PHE A 51 0.98 -5.80 6.20
N TYR A 52 0.21 -6.69 5.58
CA TYR A 52 0.01 -8.05 6.05
C TYR A 52 0.30 -9.08 4.98
N ASN A 53 0.74 -10.26 5.43
CA ASN A 53 0.89 -11.41 4.57
C ASN A 53 -0.49 -11.91 4.13
N PRO A 54 -0.79 -11.94 2.81
CA PRO A 54 -2.14 -12.21 2.32
C PRO A 54 -2.62 -13.65 2.53
N PHE A 55 -1.75 -14.60 2.87
CA PHE A 55 -2.15 -15.99 3.17
C PHE A 55 -2.34 -16.25 4.66
N THR A 56 -1.46 -15.67 5.48
CA THR A 56 -1.46 -15.97 6.93
C THR A 56 -2.25 -14.93 7.72
N GLY A 57 -2.54 -13.77 7.14
CA GLY A 57 -3.14 -12.63 7.82
C GLY A 57 -2.24 -11.99 8.88
N LYS A 58 -0.98 -12.46 9.02
CA LYS A 58 -0.02 -11.89 9.96
C LYS A 58 0.52 -10.58 9.40
N SER A 59 0.63 -9.57 10.25
CA SER A 59 1.27 -8.33 9.88
C SER A 59 2.74 -8.58 9.54
N ILE A 60 3.17 -7.98 8.42
CA ILE A 60 4.56 -7.85 7.99
C ILE A 60 5.15 -6.63 8.70
N GLN A 61 4.42 -5.52 8.66
CA GLN A 61 4.75 -4.29 9.35
C GLN A 61 3.46 -3.58 9.80
N PRO A 62 3.13 -3.63 11.10
CA PRO A 62 1.94 -2.98 11.60
C PRO A 62 2.17 -1.49 11.77
N VAL A 63 1.28 -0.67 11.21
CA VAL A 63 1.17 0.77 11.47
C VAL A 63 2.47 1.53 11.13
N ILE A 64 2.61 1.88 9.86
CA ILE A 64 3.74 2.65 9.33
C ILE A 64 3.28 3.89 8.55
N GLU A 65 4.07 4.95 8.62
CA GLU A 65 3.86 6.19 7.85
C GLU A 65 4.38 6.04 6.41
N ILE A 66 3.51 6.19 5.42
CA ILE A 66 3.86 6.14 4.00
C ILE A 66 3.63 7.50 3.35
N LYS A 67 4.68 8.08 2.76
CA LYS A 67 4.58 9.40 2.12
C LYS A 67 3.71 9.37 0.88
N GLN A 68 3.03 10.48 0.61
CA GLN A 68 2.11 10.61 -0.52
C GLN A 68 2.72 10.18 -1.87
N GLU A 69 4.00 10.46 -2.09
CA GLU A 69 4.72 10.14 -3.32
C GLU A 69 5.16 8.67 -3.45
N ASP A 70 5.15 7.92 -2.35
CA ASP A 70 5.73 6.58 -2.29
C ASP A 70 4.71 5.46 -2.53
N PHE A 71 3.43 5.80 -2.70
CA PHE A 71 2.37 4.83 -2.97
C PHE A 71 1.43 5.27 -4.10
N ARG A 72 0.58 4.35 -4.55
CA ARG A 72 -0.66 4.70 -5.26
C ARG A 72 -1.80 3.77 -4.83
N VAL A 73 -3.03 4.25 -4.96
CA VAL A 73 -4.22 3.45 -4.68
C VAL A 73 -4.46 2.42 -5.78
N ILE A 74 -4.82 1.20 -5.38
CA ILE A 74 -5.16 0.09 -6.29
C ILE A 74 -6.61 0.28 -6.78
N SER A 75 -6.79 0.33 -8.10
CA SER A 75 -8.08 0.64 -8.76
C SER A 75 -8.93 -0.58 -9.13
N GLY A 76 -8.39 -1.78 -8.96
CA GLY A 76 -9.03 -3.02 -9.43
C GLY A 76 -8.98 -3.22 -10.95
N SER A 77 -8.26 -2.37 -11.70
CA SER A 77 -7.98 -2.55 -13.12
C SER A 77 -7.29 -3.89 -13.41
N VAL A 78 -7.31 -4.36 -14.66
CA VAL A 78 -6.64 -5.62 -15.06
C VAL A 78 -5.14 -5.59 -14.72
N ALA A 79 -4.49 -4.43 -14.88
CA ALA A 79 -3.09 -4.25 -14.52
C ALA A 79 -2.87 -4.39 -13.00
N ASP A 80 -3.75 -3.76 -12.21
CA ASP A 80 -3.69 -3.86 -10.75
C ASP A 80 -3.99 -5.26 -10.23
N GLN A 81 -4.92 -5.99 -10.87
CA GLN A 81 -5.18 -7.39 -10.54
C GLN A 81 -3.96 -8.27 -10.78
N LYS A 82 -3.16 -7.98 -11.82
CA LYS A 82 -1.89 -8.68 -12.08
C LYS A 82 -0.87 -8.41 -10.97
N LEU A 83 -0.74 -7.15 -10.54
CA LEU A 83 0.15 -6.77 -9.44
C LEU A 83 -0.27 -7.40 -8.11
N VAL A 84 -1.58 -7.41 -7.81
CA VAL A 84 -2.13 -8.09 -6.63
C VAL A 84 -1.82 -9.59 -6.67
N LYS A 85 -1.92 -10.21 -7.85
CA LYS A 85 -1.55 -11.61 -8.02
C LYS A 85 -0.05 -11.83 -7.81
N GLU A 86 0.81 -11.01 -8.40
CA GLU A 86 2.27 -11.08 -8.23
C GLU A 86 2.66 -10.92 -6.76
N PHE A 87 2.11 -9.92 -6.08
CA PHE A 87 2.31 -9.73 -4.63
C PHE A 87 1.88 -10.97 -3.83
N LYS A 88 0.71 -11.55 -4.12
CA LYS A 88 0.28 -12.80 -3.49
C LYS A 88 1.24 -13.93 -3.79
N ASP A 89 1.66 -14.11 -5.04
CA ASP A 89 2.54 -15.22 -5.41
C ASP A 89 3.91 -15.18 -4.68
N LEU A 90 4.37 -14.01 -4.20
CA LEU A 90 5.58 -13.89 -3.33
C LEU A 90 5.47 -14.67 -2.02
N PHE A 91 4.26 -14.82 -1.47
CA PHE A 91 4.03 -15.46 -0.17
C PHE A 91 3.48 -16.89 -0.32
N ARG A 92 3.31 -17.34 -1.55
CA ARG A 92 2.78 -18.66 -1.87
C ARG A 92 3.93 -19.66 -1.73
N LYS A 93 4.03 -20.28 -0.56
CA LYS A 93 4.93 -21.40 -0.30
C LYS A 93 4.51 -22.64 -1.07
#